data_AF-A0A835X4C9-F1
#
_entry.id   AF-A0A835X4C9-F1
#
_cell.length_a   1.000
_cell.length_b   1.000
_cell.length_c   1.000
_cell.angle_alpha   90.00
_cell.angle_beta   90.00
_cell.angle_gamma   90.00
#
_symmetry.space_group_name_H-M   'P 1'
#
loop_
_entity.id
_entity.type
_entity.pdbx_description
1 polymer ?
#
loop_
_entity_poly.entity_id
_entity_poly.type
_entity_poly.pdbx_seq_one_letter_code
_entity_poly.pdbx_strand_id
1 'polypeptide(L)'
;MSSSPGYKKKTVEINQRKFLVQVLTFENGNFISITEGTEKIGAMVVSIGYGPTPSTAIIIPTKSQSLFLKMISERIASVVKGICIASVNTQKDLEPNITKLLLKTIMEIVH
;
A
#
# COMPACT_ATOMS: atom_id res chain seq x y z
N MET A 1 2.08 4.17 -28.48
CA MET A 1 1.19 3.14 -27.90
C MET A 1 1.04 3.46 -26.43
N SER A 2 -0.08 4.04 -26.01
CA SER A 2 -0.32 4.38 -24.60
C SER A 2 -0.72 3.09 -23.86
N SER A 3 0.23 2.43 -23.22
CA SER A 3 -0.07 1.36 -22.28
C SER A 3 -0.81 1.97 -21.10
N SER A 4 -2.09 1.64 -20.93
CA SER A 4 -2.84 2.03 -19.75
C SER A 4 -2.11 1.56 -18.48
N PRO A 5 -2.12 2.35 -17.39
CA PRO A 5 -1.60 1.92 -16.10
C PRO A 5 -2.11 0.52 -15.75
N GLY A 6 -1.20 -0.37 -15.34
CA GLY A 6 -1.57 -1.73 -14.95
C GLY A 6 -2.43 -1.69 -13.69
N TYR A 7 -3.63 -2.25 -13.72
CA TYR A 7 -4.49 -2.37 -12.54
C TYR A 7 -4.62 -3.83 -12.11
N LYS A 8 -4.27 -4.11 -10.86
CA LYS A 8 -4.42 -5.42 -10.23
C LYS A 8 -5.28 -5.28 -8.96
N LYS A 9 -6.21 -6.21 -8.75
CA LYS A 9 -7.08 -6.28 -7.56
C LYS A 9 -7.02 -7.70 -6.98
N LYS A 10 -6.84 -7.82 -5.66
CA LYS A 10 -6.83 -9.10 -4.96
C LYS A 10 -7.56 -8.97 -3.62
N THR A 11 -8.41 -9.94 -3.32
CA THR A 11 -8.98 -10.08 -1.99
C THR A 11 -8.08 -11.02 -1.19
N VAL A 12 -7.75 -10.64 0.05
CA VAL A 12 -6.93 -11.41 0.98
C VAL A 12 -7.73 -11.65 2.25
N GLU A 13 -7.87 -12.90 2.66
CA GLU A 13 -8.52 -13.27 3.91
C GLU A 13 -7.47 -13.70 4.93
N ILE A 14 -7.43 -13.04 6.09
CA ILE A 14 -6.47 -13.28 7.18
C ILE A 14 -7.23 -13.21 8.49
N ASN A 15 -7.17 -14.26 9.32
CA ASN A 15 -7.85 -14.30 10.63
C ASN A 15 -9.34 -13.90 10.55
N GLN A 16 -10.09 -14.42 9.56
CA GLN A 16 -11.51 -14.09 9.31
C GLN A 16 -11.77 -12.61 8.93
N ARG A 17 -10.72 -11.81 8.72
CA ARG A 17 -10.80 -10.44 8.21
C ARG A 17 -10.52 -10.46 6.71
N LYS A 18 -11.34 -9.74 5.95
CA LYS A 18 -11.27 -9.68 4.49
C LYS A 18 -10.77 -8.32 4.06
N PHE A 19 -9.61 -8.31 3.43
CA PHE A 19 -8.97 -7.12 2.91
C PHE A 19 -9.01 -7.12 1.39
N LEU A 20 -9.38 -5.98 0.83
CA LEU A 20 -9.23 -5.71 -0.57
C LEU A 20 -7.95 -4.93 -0.81
N VAL A 21 -7.07 -5.49 -1.64
CA VAL A 21 -5.84 -4.86 -2.10
C VAL A 21 -6.01 -4.49 -3.56
N GLN A 22 -5.76 -3.22 -3.88
CA GLN A 22 -5.74 -2.69 -5.24
C GLN A 22 -4.39 -2.05 -5.49
N VAL A 23 -3.79 -2.34 -6.63
CA VAL A 23 -2.53 -1.77 -7.08
C VAL A 23 -2.75 -1.18 -8.47
N LEU A 24 -2.48 0.11 -8.60
CA LEU A 24 -2.42 0.81 -9.87
C LEU A 24 -0.94 1.14 -10.15
N THR A 25 -0.44 0.69 -11.28
CA THR A 25 0.98 0.79 -11.65
C THR A 25 1.16 1.80 -12.77
N PHE A 26 2.06 2.76 -12.54
CA PHE A 26 2.51 3.77 -13.48
C PHE A 26 3.98 3.52 -13.84
N GLU A 27 4.47 4.18 -14.87
CA GLU A 27 5.89 4.05 -15.30
C GLU A 27 6.88 4.42 -14.20
N ASN A 28 6.51 5.36 -13.33
CA ASN A 28 7.38 5.88 -12.27
C ASN A 28 6.96 5.46 -10.85
N GLY A 29 5.99 4.55 -10.70
CA GLY A 29 5.51 4.21 -9.36
C GLY A 29 4.19 3.46 -9.27
N ASN A 30 3.67 3.38 -8.06
CA ASN A 30 2.44 2.66 -7.74
C ASN A 30 1.53 3.46 -6.82
N PHE A 31 0.23 3.29 -7.02
CA PHE A 31 -0.80 3.61 -6.02
C PHE A 31 -1.36 2.32 -5.45
N ILE A 32 -1.40 2.22 -4.13
CA ILE A 32 -1.83 1.02 -3.40
C ILE A 32 -2.96 1.40 -2.47
N SER A 33 -4.07 0.68 -2.58
CA SER A 33 -5.19 0.79 -1.65
C SER A 33 -5.39 -0.52 -0.92
N ILE A 34 -5.52 -0.44 0.40
CA ILE A 34 -5.85 -1.56 1.28
C ILE A 34 -7.13 -1.17 2.01
N THR A 35 -8.20 -1.92 1.81
CA THR A 35 -9.51 -1.64 2.41
C THR A 35 -10.06 -2.87 3.12
N GLU A 36 -10.55 -2.69 4.34
CA GLU A 36 -11.41 -3.65 5.04
C GLU A 36 -12.85 -3.13 5.08
N GLY A 37 -13.81 -3.91 4.60
CA GLY A 37 -15.21 -3.49 4.50
C GLY A 37 -15.46 -2.62 3.26
N THR A 38 -15.89 -1.36 3.45
CA THR A 38 -16.29 -0.47 2.33
C THR A 38 -15.08 0.14 1.63
N GLU A 39 -15.01 0.02 0.30
CA GLU A 39 -13.98 0.66 -0.56
C GLU A 39 -14.00 2.19 -0.41
N LYS A 40 -13.13 2.72 0.47
CA LYS A 40 -13.01 4.15 0.77
C LYS A 40 -11.54 4.53 0.84
N ILE A 41 -11.24 5.77 0.46
CA ILE A 41 -9.93 6.36 0.72
C ILE A 41 -9.78 6.49 2.24
N GLY A 42 -8.67 5.99 2.75
CA GLY A 42 -8.35 6.03 4.18
C GLY A 42 -7.13 6.90 4.46
N ALA A 43 -6.43 6.56 5.53
CA ALA A 43 -5.15 7.18 5.84
C ALA A 43 -4.17 6.98 4.69
N MET A 44 -3.35 7.99 4.38
CA MET A 44 -2.55 8.00 3.16
C MET A 44 -1.17 8.60 3.37
N VAL A 45 -0.16 7.95 2.79
CA VAL A 45 1.22 8.47 2.70
C VAL A 45 1.74 8.33 1.29
N VAL A 46 2.77 9.11 0.98
CA VAL A 46 3.59 8.95 -0.21
C VAL A 46 5.05 8.76 0.20
N SER A 47 5.72 7.81 -0.44
CA SER A 47 7.16 7.60 -0.32
C SER A 47 7.84 7.69 -1.68
N ILE A 48 9.05 8.26 -1.69
CA ILE A 48 9.88 8.45 -2.88
C ILE A 48 11.21 7.72 -2.66
N GLY A 49 11.51 6.73 -3.51
CA GLY A 49 12.62 5.79 -3.36
C GLY A 49 13.80 5.98 -4.32
N TYR A 50 14.01 7.19 -4.86
CA TYR A 50 15.15 7.47 -5.77
C TYR A 50 16.51 7.59 -5.06
N GLY A 51 16.53 7.71 -3.73
CA GLY A 51 17.74 7.87 -2.91
C GLY A 51 18.15 6.62 -2.12
N PRO A 52 19.24 6.69 -1.33
CA PRO A 52 19.69 5.57 -0.48
C PRO A 52 18.68 5.21 0.62
N THR A 53 17.88 6.19 1.04
CA THR A 53 16.75 6.02 1.95
C THR A 53 15.50 6.66 1.35
N PRO A 54 14.33 6.02 1.44
CA PRO A 54 13.08 6.63 1.01
C PRO A 54 12.75 7.88 1.82
N SER A 55 12.21 8.91 1.14
CA SER A 55 11.59 10.06 1.80
C SER A 55 10.08 9.87 1.83
N THR A 56 9.44 10.12 2.97
CA THR A 56 8.00 9.86 3.17
C THR A 56 7.27 11.09 3.69
N ALA A 57 6.12 11.40 3.09
CA ALA A 57 5.20 12.44 3.54
C ALA A 57 3.82 11.85 3.86
N ILE A 58 3.19 12.36 4.93
CA ILE A 58 1.81 12.02 5.30
C ILE A 58 0.87 12.93 4.51
N ILE A 59 -0.10 12.33 3.80
CA ILE A 59 -1.13 13.05 3.03
C ILE A 59 -2.42 13.13 3.88
N ILE A 60 -2.88 11.98 4.40
CA ILE A 60 -4.03 11.89 5.30
C ILE A 60 -3.57 11.19 6.57
N PRO A 61 -3.61 11.86 7.74
CA PRO A 61 -3.06 11.32 8.98
C PRO A 61 -3.93 10.18 9.56
N THR A 62 -3.32 9.33 10.39
CA THR A 62 -4.01 8.31 11.21
C THR A 62 -3.28 8.12 12.54
N LYS A 63 -4.03 7.70 13.56
CA LYS A 63 -3.49 7.35 14.87
C LYS A 63 -3.07 5.88 14.98
N SER A 64 -3.67 4.97 14.21
CA SER A 64 -3.52 3.52 14.42
C SER A 64 -2.69 2.78 13.39
N GLN A 65 -2.69 3.20 12.11
CA GLN A 65 -1.97 2.48 11.03
C GLN A 65 -0.73 3.21 10.48
N SER A 66 -0.26 4.27 11.14
CA SER A 66 0.78 5.16 10.59
C SER A 66 2.09 4.43 10.25
N LEU A 67 2.53 3.53 11.14
CA LEU A 67 3.76 2.75 10.93
C LEU A 67 3.62 1.76 9.77
N PHE A 68 2.53 0.99 9.73
CA PHE A 68 2.28 0.03 8.65
C PHE A 68 2.25 0.70 7.28
N LEU A 69 1.52 1.82 7.21
CA LEU A 69 1.32 2.57 5.97
C LEU A 69 2.64 3.12 5.44
N LYS A 70 3.46 3.70 6.34
CA LYS A 70 4.83 4.13 6.04
C LYS A 70 5.69 2.97 5.56
N MET A 71 5.70 1.84 6.28
CA MET A 71 6.54 0.69 5.95
C MET A 71 6.24 0.12 4.55
N ILE A 72 4.97 -0.03 4.19
CA ILE A 72 4.59 -0.52 2.84
C ILE A 72 5.05 0.47 1.78
N SER A 73 4.74 1.75 1.97
CA SER A 73 5.04 2.78 0.99
C SER A 73 6.54 2.89 0.75
N GLU A 74 7.36 2.92 1.81
CA GLU A 74 8.82 2.97 1.72
C GLU A 74 9.39 1.72 1.06
N ARG A 75 8.90 0.52 1.44
CA ARG A 75 9.38 -0.74 0.88
C ARG A 75 9.15 -0.80 -0.62
N ILE A 76 7.99 -0.38 -1.07
CA ILE A 76 7.62 -0.48 -2.49
C ILE A 76 8.32 0.61 -3.29
N ALA A 77 8.35 1.85 -2.80
CA ALA A 77 9.10 2.94 -3.41
C ALA A 77 10.58 2.56 -3.61
N SER A 78 11.19 1.89 -2.62
CA SER A 78 12.57 1.38 -2.70
C SER A 78 12.75 0.32 -3.78
N VAL A 79 11.84 -0.65 -3.83
CA VAL A 79 11.91 -1.79 -4.76
C VAL A 79 11.75 -1.34 -6.21
N VAL A 80 10.77 -0.45 -6.47
CA VAL A 80 10.51 0.07 -7.82
C VAL A 80 11.43 1.24 -8.18
N LYS A 81 12.28 1.70 -7.25
CA LYS A 81 13.12 2.91 -7.38
C LYS A 81 12.29 4.10 -7.89
N GLY A 82 11.16 4.34 -7.25
CA GLY A 82 10.15 5.27 -7.75
C GLY A 82 9.24 5.79 -6.64
N ILE A 83 8.01 6.15 -7.01
CA ILE A 83 7.01 6.73 -6.12
C ILE A 83 6.04 5.65 -5.67
N CYS A 84 5.71 5.58 -4.38
CA CYS A 84 4.61 4.78 -3.88
C CYS A 84 3.64 5.65 -3.09
N ILE A 85 2.39 5.69 -3.51
CA ILE A 85 1.30 6.24 -2.71
C ILE A 85 0.54 5.07 -2.11
N ALA A 86 0.38 5.05 -0.78
CA ALA A 86 -0.31 3.97 -0.09
C ALA A 86 -1.47 4.54 0.74
N SER A 87 -2.65 3.93 0.60
CA SER A 87 -3.86 4.22 1.35
C SER A 87 -4.31 2.99 2.14
N VAL A 88 -4.70 3.18 3.40
CA VAL A 88 -5.27 2.13 4.24
C VAL A 88 -6.55 2.59 4.93
N ASN A 89 -7.62 1.82 4.74
CA ASN A 89 -8.88 1.96 5.46
C ASN A 89 -9.19 0.62 6.14
N THR A 90 -9.07 0.54 7.47
CA THR A 90 -9.38 -0.69 8.21
C THR A 90 -10.40 -0.40 9.31
N GLN A 91 -11.22 -1.41 9.64
CA GLN A 91 -12.24 -1.31 10.69
C GLN A 91 -11.63 -1.46 12.08
N LYS A 92 -10.49 -2.15 12.18
CA LYS A 92 -9.73 -2.38 13.40
C LYS A 92 -8.24 -2.24 13.13
N ASP A 93 -7.47 -2.07 14.20
CA ASP A 93 -6.01 -2.04 14.14
C ASP A 93 -5.45 -3.31 13.51
N LEU A 94 -4.28 -3.18 12.87
CA LEU A 94 -3.64 -4.27 12.17
C LEU A 94 -2.61 -4.93 13.09
N GLU A 95 -2.90 -6.17 13.46
CA GLU A 95 -1.96 -7.01 14.21
C GLU A 95 -0.70 -7.29 13.39
N PRO A 96 0.49 -7.44 14.01
CA PRO A 96 1.75 -7.66 13.30
C PRO A 96 1.72 -8.81 12.27
N ASN A 97 1.00 -9.89 12.56
CA ASN A 97 0.88 -11.02 11.63
C ASN A 97 0.10 -10.63 10.36
N ILE A 98 -1.01 -9.91 10.52
CA ILE A 98 -1.83 -9.40 9.39
C ILE A 98 -1.00 -8.46 8.53
N THR A 99 -0.31 -7.51 9.17
CA THR A 99 0.62 -6.56 8.56
C THR A 99 1.67 -7.26 7.69
N LYS A 100 2.30 -8.32 8.21
CA LYS A 100 3.32 -9.11 7.49
C LYS A 100 2.75 -9.83 6.26
N LEU A 101 1.58 -10.47 6.41
CA LEU A 101 0.89 -11.17 5.33
C LEU A 101 0.39 -10.23 4.23
N LEU A 102 -0.13 -9.06 4.61
CA LEU A 102 -0.53 -8.01 3.67
C LEU A 102 0.67 -7.50 2.88
N LEU A 103 1.77 -7.15 3.56
CA LEU A 103 3.00 -6.71 2.89
C LEU A 103 3.49 -7.75 1.88
N LYS A 104 3.56 -9.03 2.28
CA LYS A 104 3.94 -10.14 1.37
C LYS A 104 3.02 -10.18 0.15
N THR A 105 1.70 -10.14 0.36
CA THR A 105 0.72 -10.22 -0.71
C THR A 105 0.82 -9.03 -1.68
N ILE A 106 1.02 -7.82 -1.16
CA ILE A 106 1.19 -6.63 -1.99
C ILE A 106 2.47 -6.73 -2.83
N MET A 107 3.57 -7.20 -2.24
CA MET A 107 4.83 -7.41 -2.95
C MET A 107 4.71 -8.42 -4.10
N GLU A 108 3.91 -9.49 -3.93
CA GLU A 108 3.58 -10.45 -4.99
C GLU A 108 2.74 -9.85 -6.12
N ILE A 109 1.93 -8.82 -5.84
CA ILE A 109 1.11 -8.13 -6.85
C ILE A 109 1.95 -7.08 -7.60
N VAL A 110 2.86 -6.40 -6.91
CA VAL A 110 3.71 -5.35 -7.51
C VAL A 110 4.79 -5.96 -8.41
N HIS A 111 5.27 -7.18 -8.12
CA HIS A 111 6.06 -7.98 -9.06
C HIS A 111 5.19 -8.59 -10.17
#